data_AF-A0A5D2AQ92-F1
#
_entry.id   AF-A0A5D2AQ92-F1
#
_cell.length_a   1.000
_cell.length_b   1.000
_cell.length_c   1.000
_cell.angle_alpha   90.00
_cell.angle_beta   90.00
_cell.angle_gamma   90.00
#
_symmetry.space_group_name_H-M   'P 1'
#
loop_
_entity.id
_entity.type
_entity.pdbx_description
1 polymer ?
#
loop_
_entity_poly.entity_id
_entity_poly.type
_entity_poly.pdbx_seq_one_letter_code
_entity_poly.pdbx_strand_id
1 'polypeptide(L)'
;MRLVYLDEMGGMAVSIPKIFTMFSILSMASLALPGMSGFVAELIVFFGIITSQKYFLMPKILITFVMAIGMILTPIYSLSMSRQMFYGYKLFNAPSSYFFDSGPRELFVSISIFLPVIGIGIYPDFVLSLSGEKVETILYNYFYR
;
A
#
# COMPACT_ATOMS: atom_id res chain seq x y z
N MET A 1 23.96 12.72 1.64
CA MET A 1 22.66 12.22 2.11
C MET A 1 22.66 12.31 3.63
N ARG A 2 21.89 13.22 4.22
CA ARG A 2 21.76 13.28 5.69
C ARG A 2 20.63 12.33 6.07
N LEU A 3 20.94 11.25 6.77
CA LEU A 3 19.93 10.34 7.31
C LEU A 3 19.25 11.07 8.47
N VAL A 4 17.94 11.27 8.38
CA VAL A 4 17.15 11.85 9.47
C VAL A 4 16.44 10.70 10.17
N TYR A 5 16.58 10.61 11.48
CA TYR A 5 15.88 9.61 12.27
C TYR A 5 14.41 9.99 12.43
N LEU A 6 13.50 9.01 12.48
CA LEU A 6 12.06 9.24 12.61
C LEU A 6 11.72 10.11 13.83
N ASP A 7 12.46 9.96 14.93
CA ASP A 7 12.30 10.73 16.16
C ASP A 7 12.58 12.24 15.97
N GLU A 8 13.36 12.60 14.95
CA GLU A 8 13.71 13.99 14.63
C GLU A 8 12.75 14.62 13.60
N MET A 9 11.90 13.82 12.95
CA MET A 9 11.05 14.25 11.83
C MET A 9 9.67 14.77 12.27
N GLY A 10 9.44 15.05 13.55
CA GLY A 10 8.13 15.47 14.06
C GLY A 10 7.63 16.83 13.54
N GLY A 11 6.34 16.91 13.21
CA GLY A 11 5.62 18.17 12.99
C GLY A 11 5.75 18.75 11.59
N MET A 12 6.11 17.93 10.60
CA MET A 12 6.32 18.39 9.22
C MET A 12 5.03 18.73 8.47
N ALA A 13 3.84 18.37 9.00
CA ALA A 13 2.57 18.63 8.33
C ALA A 13 2.32 20.13 8.06
N VAL A 14 2.76 21.00 8.97
CA VAL A 14 2.57 22.47 8.85
C VAL A 14 3.52 23.06 7.80
N SER A 15 4.74 22.55 7.69
CA SER A 15 5.74 23.07 6.75
C SER A 15 5.57 22.56 5.32
N ILE A 16 5.05 21.34 5.12
CA ILE A 16 4.98 20.69 3.80
C ILE A 16 3.61 20.03 3.57
N PRO A 17 2.51 20.80 3.54
CA PRO A 17 1.16 20.26 3.53
C PRO A 17 0.85 19.43 2.28
N LYS A 18 1.38 19.79 1.11
CA LYS A 18 1.14 19.03 -0.13
C LYS A 18 1.75 17.64 -0.08
N ILE A 19 3.01 17.53 0.35
CA ILE A 19 3.67 16.23 0.52
C ILE A 19 2.95 15.40 1.58
N PHE A 20 2.53 16.01 2.68
CA PHE A 20 1.76 15.35 3.71
C PHE A 20 0.47 14.72 3.16
N THR A 21 -0.31 15.46 2.36
CA THR A 21 -1.55 14.93 1.77
C THR A 21 -1.28 13.75 0.83
N MET A 22 -0.31 13.89 -0.09
CA MET A 22 0.05 12.81 -1.01
C MET A 22 0.58 11.57 -0.29
N PHE A 23 1.45 11.77 0.70
CA PHE A 23 1.98 10.68 1.50
C PHE A 23 0.87 9.97 2.29
N SER A 24 -0.06 10.72 2.89
CA SER A 24 -1.17 10.14 3.63
C SER A 24 -2.08 9.31 2.72
N ILE A 25 -2.38 9.81 1.52
CA ILE A 25 -3.17 9.10 0.51
C ILE A 25 -2.45 7.82 0.04
N LEU A 26 -1.15 7.90 -0.25
CA LEU A 26 -0.36 6.73 -0.66
C LEU A 26 -0.20 5.73 0.48
N SER A 27 -0.06 6.20 1.71
CA SER A 27 -0.10 5.34 2.89
C SER A 27 -1.45 4.66 3.02
N MET A 28 -2.57 5.34 2.78
CA MET A 28 -3.90 4.70 2.79
C MET A 28 -4.03 3.66 1.67
N ALA A 29 -3.46 3.92 0.50
CA ALA A 29 -3.44 2.95 -0.59
C ALA A 29 -2.68 1.66 -0.24
N SER A 30 -1.60 1.74 0.56
CA SER A 30 -0.89 0.55 1.04
C SER A 30 -1.63 -0.22 2.14
N LEU A 31 -2.64 0.38 2.79
CA LEU A 31 -3.46 -0.30 3.80
C LEU A 31 -4.57 -1.17 3.22
N ALA A 32 -4.57 -1.38 1.90
CA ALA A 32 -5.66 -2.08 1.23
C ALA A 32 -7.03 -1.43 1.52
N LEU A 33 -7.10 -0.09 1.47
CA LEU A 33 -8.37 0.63 1.61
C LEU A 33 -9.28 0.30 0.41
N PRO A 34 -10.59 0.03 0.62
CA PRO A 34 -11.50 -0.29 -0.47
C PRO A 34 -11.51 0.81 -1.53
N GLY A 35 -11.42 0.42 -2.81
CA GLY A 35 -11.30 1.33 -3.95
C GLY A 35 -9.87 1.64 -4.38
N MET A 36 -8.86 1.12 -3.67
CA MET A 36 -7.45 1.15 -4.10
C MET A 36 -7.02 -0.23 -4.62
N SER A 37 -6.02 -0.26 -5.50
CA SER A 37 -5.53 -1.49 -6.12
C SER A 37 -5.07 -2.56 -5.13
N GLY A 38 -4.50 -2.14 -3.98
CA GLY A 38 -4.03 -3.05 -2.93
C GLY A 38 -5.14 -3.92 -2.35
N PHE A 39 -6.34 -3.37 -2.15
CA PHE A 39 -7.48 -4.11 -1.63
C PHE A 39 -7.94 -5.21 -2.58
N VAL A 40 -8.06 -4.89 -3.86
CA VAL A 40 -8.51 -5.86 -4.87
C VAL A 40 -7.50 -7.01 -4.99
N ALA A 41 -6.20 -6.70 -4.97
CA ALA A 41 -5.15 -7.71 -5.01
C ALA A 41 -5.23 -8.68 -3.82
N GLU A 42 -5.35 -8.16 -2.59
CA GLU A 42 -5.46 -8.99 -1.38
C GLU A 42 -6.74 -9.83 -1.37
N LEU A 43 -7.88 -9.27 -1.79
CA LEU A 43 -9.13 -10.00 -1.89
C LEU A 43 -9.05 -11.17 -2.87
N ILE A 44 -8.48 -10.96 -4.06
CA ILE A 44 -8.34 -12.02 -5.08
C ILE A 44 -7.48 -13.17 -4.54
N VAL A 45 -6.38 -12.85 -3.83
CA VAL A 45 -5.53 -13.86 -3.19
C VAL A 45 -6.29 -14.62 -2.10
N PHE A 46 -7.04 -13.91 -1.26
CA PHE A 46 -7.84 -14.52 -0.19
C PHE A 46 -8.91 -15.47 -0.74
N PHE A 47 -9.68 -15.03 -1.75
CA PHE A 47 -10.66 -15.87 -2.44
C PHE A 47 -10.01 -17.03 -3.19
N GLY A 48 -8.85 -16.81 -3.81
CA GLY A 48 -8.10 -17.87 -4.51
C GLY A 48 -7.72 -19.02 -3.59
N ILE A 49 -7.31 -18.70 -2.36
CA ILE A 49 -6.92 -19.71 -1.36
C ILE A 49 -8.15 -20.43 -0.79
N ILE A 50 -9.25 -19.71 -0.54
CA ILE A 50 -10.49 -20.32 -0.04
C ILE A 50 -11.12 -21.27 -1.06
N THR A 51 -11.23 -20.85 -2.32
CA THR A 51 -11.89 -21.62 -3.38
C THR A 51 -11.06 -22.80 -3.90
N SER A 52 -9.75 -22.81 -3.63
CA SER A 52 -8.87 -23.89 -4.08
C SER A 52 -9.26 -25.27 -3.50
N GLN A 53 -9.50 -26.23 -4.39
CA GLN A 53 -9.92 -27.60 -4.02
C GLN A 53 -8.74 -28.56 -3.73
N LYS A 54 -7.51 -28.18 -4.10
CA LYS A 54 -6.30 -29.04 -3.97
C LYS A 54 -5.75 -29.12 -2.54
N TYR A 55 -6.04 -28.15 -1.67
CA TYR A 55 -5.46 -28.09 -0.33
C TYR A 55 -6.39 -28.70 0.72
N PHE A 56 -5.83 -29.51 1.62
CA PHE A 56 -6.52 -29.97 2.82
C PHE A 56 -6.97 -28.76 3.67
N LEU A 57 -8.05 -28.95 4.45
CA LEU A 57 -8.64 -27.88 5.28
C LEU A 57 -7.63 -27.26 6.27
N MET A 58 -6.75 -28.09 6.84
CA MET A 58 -5.83 -27.67 7.89
C MET A 58 -4.75 -26.66 7.43
N PRO A 59 -3.97 -26.90 6.36
CA PRO A 59 -3.02 -25.91 5.84
C PRO A 59 -3.72 -24.65 5.33
N LYS A 60 -4.94 -24.75 4.77
CA LYS A 60 -5.71 -23.60 4.30
C LYS A 60 -5.99 -22.62 5.45
N ILE A 61 -6.45 -23.12 6.59
CA ILE A 61 -6.73 -22.31 7.78
C ILE A 61 -5.46 -21.60 8.28
N LEU A 62 -4.32 -22.31 8.33
CA LEU A 62 -3.05 -21.74 8.79
C LEU A 62 -2.60 -20.59 7.88
N ILE A 63 -2.64 -20.80 6.56
CA ILE A 63 -2.25 -19.78 5.58
C ILE A 63 -3.18 -18.56 5.67
N THR A 64 -4.50 -18.75 5.79
CA THR A 64 -5.44 -17.64 5.95
C THR A 64 -5.23 -16.87 7.25
N PHE A 65 -4.83 -17.55 8.33
CA PHE A 65 -4.55 -16.91 9.60
C PHE A 65 -3.30 -16.02 9.52
N VAL A 66 -2.23 -16.50 8.87
CA VAL A 66 -1.01 -15.70 8.64
C VAL A 66 -1.31 -14.49 7.76
N MET A 67 -2.13 -14.64 6.72
CA MET A 67 -2.58 -13.50 5.91
C MET A 67 -3.34 -12.47 6.74
N ALA A 68 -4.28 -12.91 7.57
CA ALA A 68 -5.06 -12.01 8.43
C ALA A 68 -4.15 -11.22 9.39
N ILE A 69 -3.13 -11.86 9.96
CA ILE A 69 -2.11 -11.17 10.77
C ILE A 69 -1.41 -10.09 9.94
N GLY A 70 -0.96 -10.42 8.73
CA GLY A 70 -0.34 -9.45 7.82
C GLY A 70 -1.22 -8.24 7.55
N MET A 71 -2.50 -8.46 7.21
CA MET A 71 -3.47 -7.39 6.97
C MET A 71 -3.67 -6.46 8.17
N ILE A 72 -3.55 -6.98 9.40
CA ILE A 72 -3.67 -6.17 10.63
C ILE A 72 -2.36 -5.41 10.92
N LEU A 73 -1.21 -6.03 10.67
CA LEU A 73 0.09 -5.38 10.92
C LEU A 73 0.33 -4.19 9.97
N THR A 74 -0.13 -4.28 8.73
CA THR A 74 0.05 -3.24 7.71
C THR A 74 -0.39 -1.83 8.14
N PRO A 75 -1.64 -1.63 8.61
CA PRO A 75 -2.09 -0.34 9.14
C PRO A 75 -1.38 0.08 10.41
N ILE A 76 -0.99 -0.85 11.29
CA ILE A 76 -0.32 -0.51 12.53
C ILE A 76 1.01 0.18 12.25
N TYR A 77 1.86 -0.38 11.38
CA TYR A 77 3.17 0.24 11.11
C TYR A 77 3.03 1.51 10.26
N SER A 78 2.22 1.49 9.21
CA SER A 78 2.16 2.60 8.24
C SER A 78 1.53 3.85 8.86
N LEU A 79 0.45 3.69 9.65
CA LEU A 79 -0.17 4.81 10.36
C LEU A 79 0.68 5.28 11.54
N SER A 80 1.38 4.39 12.24
CA SER A 80 2.31 4.80 13.30
C SER A 80 3.45 5.64 12.74
N MET A 81 4.00 5.24 11.59
CA MET A 81 5.04 6.00 10.89
C MET A 81 4.51 7.35 10.38
N SER A 82 3.34 7.39 9.74
CA SER A 82 2.75 8.65 9.27
C SER A 82 2.46 9.61 10.42
N ARG A 83 1.99 9.09 11.56
CA ARG A 83 1.78 9.86 12.79
C ARG A 83 3.09 10.45 13.33
N GLN A 84 4.14 9.66 13.44
CA GLN A 84 5.44 10.11 13.96
C GLN A 84 6.05 11.22 13.08
N MET A 85 5.99 11.05 11.75
CA MET A 85 6.56 12.02 10.81
C MET A 85 5.75 13.31 10.68
N PHE A 86 4.41 13.24 10.60
CA PHE A 86 3.62 14.42 10.25
C PHE A 86 2.92 15.06 11.44
N TYR A 87 2.43 14.25 12.38
CA TYR A 87 1.61 14.70 13.49
C TYR A 87 2.38 14.88 14.80
N GLY A 88 3.64 14.44 14.88
CA GLY A 88 4.49 14.60 16.06
C GLY A 88 4.76 16.07 16.43
N TYR A 89 5.11 16.33 17.70
CA TYR A 89 5.55 17.66 18.12
C TYR A 89 6.98 17.90 17.63
N LYS A 90 7.25 19.08 17.07
CA LYS A 90 8.60 19.47 16.63
C LYS A 90 9.52 19.61 17.85
N LEU A 91 10.60 18.84 17.91
CA LEU A 91 11.64 19.02 18.92
C LEU A 91 12.27 20.41 18.74
N PHE A 92 12.22 21.23 19.78
CA PHE A 92 12.68 22.64 19.81
C PHE A 92 14.18 22.82 19.47
N ASN A 93 14.97 21.75 19.44
CA ASN A 93 16.42 21.77 19.25
C ASN A 93 16.92 21.36 17.85
N ALA A 94 16.04 20.99 16.92
CA ALA A 94 16.47 20.65 15.57
C ALA A 94 16.74 21.93 14.75
N PRO A 95 17.88 22.04 14.03
CA PRO A 95 18.14 23.18 13.17
C PRO A 95 16.99 23.33 12.19
N SER A 96 16.46 24.55 12.05
CA SER A 96 15.38 24.86 11.12
C SER A 96 15.87 24.65 9.68
N SER A 97 15.82 23.41 9.20
CA SER A 97 15.90 23.13 7.79
C SER A 97 14.69 23.81 7.15
N TYR A 98 14.95 24.76 6.26
CA TYR A 98 13.94 25.36 5.41
C TYR A 98 13.34 24.24 4.56
N PHE A 99 12.22 23.68 5.01
CA PHE A 99 11.44 22.76 4.22
C PHE A 99 10.69 23.59 3.18
N PHE A 100 11.13 23.52 1.94
CA PHE A 100 10.38 24.06 0.82
C PHE A 100 9.19 23.14 0.54
N ASP A 101 8.02 23.75 0.32
CA ASP A 101 6.86 23.03 -0.18
C ASP A 101 7.15 22.43 -1.56
N SER A 102 6.44 21.36 -1.90
CA SER A 102 6.74 20.58 -3.09
C SER A 102 6.60 21.40 -4.37
N GLY A 103 7.61 21.27 -5.23
CA GLY A 103 7.57 21.82 -6.57
C GLY A 103 6.53 21.10 -7.45
N PRO A 104 6.07 21.73 -8.55
CA PRO A 104 5.07 21.13 -9.45
C PRO A 104 5.54 19.79 -10.04
N ARG A 105 6.86 19.59 -10.19
CA ARG A 105 7.45 18.33 -10.66
C ARG A 105 7.21 17.17 -9.69
N GLU A 106 7.38 17.39 -8.39
CA GLU A 106 7.22 16.33 -7.37
C GLU A 106 5.75 15.93 -7.28
N LEU A 107 4.85 16.91 -7.30
CA LEU A 107 3.42 16.68 -7.28
C LEU A 107 2.96 15.90 -8.52
N PHE A 108 3.50 16.21 -9.70
CA PHE A 108 3.19 15.46 -10.93
C PHE A 108 3.60 13.99 -10.84
N VAL A 109 4.81 13.71 -10.32
CA VAL A 109 5.27 12.31 -10.16
C VAL A 109 4.38 11.56 -9.16
N SER A 110 4.04 12.18 -8.02
CA SER A 110 3.13 11.57 -7.05
C SER A 110 1.74 11.29 -7.64
N ILE A 111 1.18 12.23 -8.41
CA ILE A 111 -0.12 12.04 -9.08
C ILE A 111 -0.05 10.91 -10.11
N SER A 112 1.04 10.83 -10.87
CA SER A 112 1.19 9.83 -11.93
C SER A 112 1.23 8.41 -11.38
N ILE A 113 1.77 8.23 -10.17
CA ILE A 113 1.78 6.93 -9.47
C ILE A 113 0.43 6.66 -8.82
N PHE A 114 -0.24 7.69 -8.31
CA PHE A 114 -1.54 7.55 -7.66
C PHE A 114 -2.67 7.20 -8.64
N LEU A 115 -2.62 7.71 -9.86
CA LEU A 115 -3.64 7.46 -10.89
C LEU A 115 -3.90 5.96 -11.17
N PRO A 116 -2.88 5.12 -11.47
CA PRO A 116 -3.10 3.69 -11.70
C PRO A 116 -3.55 2.95 -10.43
N VAL A 117 -3.14 3.40 -9.24
CA VAL A 117 -3.54 2.79 -7.96
C VAL A 117 -5.06 2.89 -7.75
N ILE A 118 -5.64 4.06 -8.03
CA ILE A 118 -7.10 4.20 -8.01
C ILE A 118 -7.73 3.49 -9.21
N GLY A 119 -7.18 3.68 -10.41
CA GLY A 119 -7.75 3.13 -11.65
C GLY A 119 -7.95 1.61 -11.59
N ILE A 120 -6.94 0.88 -11.12
CA ILE A 120 -6.99 -0.57 -10.93
C ILE A 120 -7.92 -0.93 -9.75
N GLY A 121 -7.97 -0.10 -8.71
CA GLY A 121 -8.86 -0.30 -7.56
C GLY A 121 -10.34 -0.20 -7.92
N ILE A 122 -10.71 0.71 -8.82
CA ILE A 122 -12.09 0.87 -9.31
C ILE A 122 -12.42 -0.16 -10.39
N TYR A 123 -11.50 -0.41 -11.33
CA TYR A 123 -11.72 -1.32 -12.44
C TYR A 123 -10.56 -2.31 -12.60
N PRO A 124 -10.59 -3.43 -11.85
CA PRO A 124 -9.52 -4.43 -11.88
C PRO A 124 -9.50 -5.28 -13.15
N ASP A 125 -10.63 -5.40 -13.85
CA ASP A 125 -10.77 -6.18 -15.08
C ASP A 125 -9.81 -5.71 -16.19
N PHE A 126 -9.42 -4.43 -16.18
CA PHE A 126 -8.41 -3.91 -17.10
C PHE A 126 -7.09 -4.67 -17.00
N VAL A 127 -6.64 -5.01 -15.79
CA VAL A 127 -5.39 -5.75 -15.57
C VAL A 127 -5.62 -7.26 -15.65
N LEU A 128 -6.76 -7.74 -15.13
CA LEU A 128 -7.10 -9.16 -15.15
C LEU A 128 -7.30 -9.69 -16.57
N SER A 129 -7.91 -8.94 -17.47
CA SER A 129 -8.08 -9.34 -18.88
C SER A 129 -6.76 -9.55 -19.61
N LEU A 130 -5.74 -8.73 -19.33
CA LEU A 130 -4.39 -8.87 -19.91
C LEU A 130 -3.65 -10.12 -19.43
N SER A 131 -3.95 -10.60 -18.22
CA SER A 131 -3.26 -11.73 -17.59
C SER A 131 -4.06 -13.03 -17.63
N GLY A 132 -5.39 -12.97 -17.77
CA GLY A 132 -6.32 -14.09 -17.65
C GLY A 132 -5.99 -15.24 -18.59
N GLU A 133 -5.81 -14.96 -19.89
CA GLU A 133 -5.50 -15.99 -20.90
C GLU A 133 -4.22 -16.77 -20.55
N LYS A 134 -3.16 -16.05 -20.13
CA LYS A 134 -1.88 -16.67 -19.76
C LYS A 134 -2.03 -17.52 -18.50
N VAL A 135 -2.76 -17.04 -17.49
CA VAL A 135 -2.97 -17.77 -16.23
C VAL A 135 -3.77 -19.05 -16.47
N GLU A 136 -4.80 -19.01 -17.32
CA GLU A 136 -5.58 -20.21 -17.69
C GLU A 136 -4.70 -21.27 -18.36
N THR A 137 -3.81 -20.89 -19.28
CA THR A 137 -2.89 -21.86 -19.89
C THR A 137 -1.95 -22.52 -18.88
N ILE A 138 -1.49 -21.77 -17.87
CA ILE A 138 -0.63 -22.29 -16.79
C ILE A 138 -1.42 -23.25 -15.90
N LEU A 139 -2.66 -22.90 -15.55
CA LEU A 139 -3.53 -23.75 -14.74
C LEU A 139 -3.86 -25.05 -15.46
N TYR A 140 -4.22 -25.00 -16.75
CA TYR A 140 -4.51 -26.19 -17.55
C TYR A 140 -3.32 -27.17 -17.54
N ASN A 141 -2.12 -26.68 -17.79
CA ASN A 141 -0.90 -27.49 -17.74
C ASN A 141 -0.61 -28.08 -16.36
N TYR A 142 -0.97 -27.40 -15.27
CA TYR A 142 -0.77 -27.88 -13.90
C TYR A 142 -1.83 -28.90 -13.44
N PHE A 143 -2.99 -28.95 -14.08
CA PHE A 143 -4.04 -29.92 -13.78
C PHE A 143 -4.00 -31.16 -14.68
N TYR A 144 -3.54 -31.02 -15.93
CA TYR A 144 -3.45 -32.12 -16.90
C TYR A 144 -2.10 -32.85 -16.92
N ARG A 145 -1.11 -32.38 -16.15
CA ARG A 145 0.17 -33.07 -15.93
C ARG A 145 0.26 -33.55 -14.49
#